data_AF-A0A5J5A7F4-F1
#
_entry.id   AF-A0A5J5A7F4-F1
#
_cell.length_a   1.000
_cell.length_b   1.000
_cell.length_c   1.000
_cell.angle_alpha   90.00
_cell.angle_beta   90.00
_cell.angle_gamma   90.00
#
_symmetry.space_group_name_H-M   'P 1'
#
loop_
_entity.id
_entity.type
_entity.pdbx_description
1 polymer ?
#
loop_
_entity_poly.entity_id
_entity_poly.type
_entity_poly.pdbx_seq_one_letter_code
_entity_poly.pdbx_strand_id
1 'polypeptide(L)'
;MRVTGLTEKYDGHGVETWAKGSRYRGQYRQGLRHGFGVYRFYTGDVYAGEWSNGQCHGCGVHTCEDGSRYVGEFKWGVKHGLGRYHFRFLFRKEFKALLNIRFPPFVICFICFGISE
;
A
#
# COMPACT_ATOMS: atom_id res chain seq x y z
N MET A 1 7.18 3.20 24.49
CA MET A 1 7.25 2.03 23.59
C MET A 1 6.64 0.84 24.32
N ARG A 2 5.66 0.14 23.74
CA ARG A 2 5.20 -1.17 24.25
C ARG A 2 5.14 -2.14 23.07
N VAL A 3 6.23 -2.87 22.87
CA VAL A 3 6.18 -4.20 22.27
C VAL A 3 6.28 -5.14 23.46
N THR A 4 5.13 -5.50 24.04
CA THR A 4 5.07 -6.59 25.01
C THR A 4 5.13 -7.88 24.22
N GLY A 5 6.32 -8.47 24.13
CA GLY A 5 6.46 -9.75 23.43
C GLY A 5 7.89 -10.26 23.39
N LEU A 6 8.37 -10.72 24.54
CA LEU A 6 9.55 -11.58 24.64
C LEU A 6 9.23 -12.94 24.00
N THR A 7 10.02 -13.34 22.99
CA THR A 7 10.39 -14.73 22.66
C THR A 7 9.31 -15.80 22.57
N GLU A 8 8.12 -15.51 22.06
CA GLU A 8 7.24 -16.56 21.52
C GLU A 8 6.75 -16.14 20.14
N LYS A 9 6.82 -17.05 19.17
CA LYS A 9 6.37 -16.80 17.80
C LYS A 9 4.86 -16.52 17.82
N TYR A 10 4.46 -15.26 17.86
CA TYR A 10 3.04 -14.88 17.96
C TYR A 10 2.28 -15.28 16.69
N ASP A 11 1.20 -16.03 16.89
CA ASP A 11 0.17 -16.34 15.89
C ASP A 11 -1.11 -15.57 16.24
N GLY A 12 -1.89 -15.19 15.23
CA GLY A 12 -3.17 -14.49 15.42
C GLY A 12 -3.10 -13.00 15.08
N HIS A 13 -3.95 -12.17 15.68
CA HIS A 13 -4.02 -10.74 15.35
C HIS A 13 -3.15 -9.88 16.28
N GLY A 14 -2.42 -8.93 15.70
CA GLY A 14 -1.52 -8.05 16.44
C GLY A 14 -1.45 -6.63 15.86
N VAL A 15 -0.88 -5.73 16.67
CA VAL A 15 -0.54 -4.37 16.26
C VAL A 15 0.94 -4.15 16.58
N GLU A 16 1.71 -3.81 15.56
CA GLU A 16 3.13 -3.48 15.69
C GLU A 16 3.33 -2.03 15.31
N THR A 17 4.03 -1.28 16.16
CA THR A 17 4.30 0.14 15.95
C THR A 17 5.81 0.34 16.03
N TRP A 18 6.37 0.94 14.99
CA TRP A 18 7.80 1.23 14.91
C TRP A 18 8.10 2.64 15.43
N ALA A 19 9.33 2.86 15.91
CA ALA A 19 9.77 4.14 16.48
C ALA A 19 9.59 5.34 15.52
N LYS A 20 9.71 5.09 14.21
CA LYS A 20 9.53 6.11 13.16
C LYS A 20 8.07 6.43 12.82
N GLY A 21 7.09 5.80 13.48
CA GLY A 21 5.67 6.08 13.28
C GLY A 21 4.96 5.14 12.30
N SER A 22 5.68 4.24 11.61
CA SER A 22 5.03 3.16 10.87
C SER A 22 4.21 2.29 11.81
N ARG A 23 3.09 1.74 11.33
CA ARG A 23 2.21 0.87 12.12
C ARG A 23 1.59 -0.23 11.26
N TYR A 24 1.66 -1.46 11.74
CA TYR A 24 0.97 -2.61 11.18
C TYR A 24 -0.15 -3.01 12.10
N ARG A 25 -1.28 -3.39 11.52
CA ARG A 25 -2.38 -4.06 12.21
C ARG A 25 -2.88 -5.17 11.31
N GLY A 26 -2.81 -6.41 11.78
CA GLY A 26 -3.21 -7.54 10.96
C GLY A 26 -2.90 -8.87 11.62
N GLN A 27 -2.96 -9.91 10.79
CA GLN A 27 -2.63 -11.26 11.22
C GLN A 27 -1.11 -11.47 11.22
N TYR A 28 -0.69 -12.38 12.09
CA TYR A 28 0.65 -12.89 12.26
C TYR A 28 0.60 -14.41 12.23
N ARG A 29 1.64 -15.00 11.66
CA ARG A 29 1.92 -16.42 11.71
C ARG A 29 3.40 -16.62 11.98
N GLN A 30 3.72 -17.37 13.02
CA GLN A 30 5.10 -17.61 13.45
C GLN A 30 5.92 -16.33 13.70
N GLY A 31 5.28 -15.28 14.22
CA GLY A 31 5.90 -13.97 14.43
C GLY A 31 6.10 -13.12 13.16
N LEU A 32 5.69 -13.61 11.98
CA LEU A 32 5.73 -12.87 10.73
C LEU A 32 4.33 -12.39 10.33
N ARG A 33 4.23 -11.21 9.71
CA ARG A 33 2.96 -10.72 9.14
C ARG A 33 2.43 -11.74 8.13
N HIS A 34 1.18 -12.13 8.27
CA HIS A 34 0.53 -13.14 7.45
C HIS A 34 -0.94 -12.80 7.24
N GLY A 35 -1.64 -13.49 6.32
CA GLY A 35 -3.06 -13.33 6.09
C GLY A 35 -3.43 -11.89 5.73
N PHE A 36 -4.49 -11.33 6.30
CA PHE A 36 -4.90 -9.95 6.00
C PHE A 36 -4.35 -8.94 7.00
N GLY A 37 -3.86 -7.80 6.49
CA GLY A 37 -3.29 -6.75 7.32
C GLY A 37 -3.20 -5.39 6.64
N VAL A 38 -3.11 -4.36 7.48
CA VAL A 38 -2.94 -2.97 7.06
C VAL A 38 -1.63 -2.44 7.62
N TYR A 39 -0.74 -1.99 6.74
CA TYR A 39 0.51 -1.33 7.08
C TYR A 39 0.44 0.14 6.68
N ARG A 40 0.61 1.03 7.67
CA ARG A 40 0.77 2.46 7.46
C ARG A 40 2.25 2.78 7.55
N PHE A 41 2.81 3.29 6.46
CA PHE A 41 4.17 3.76 6.41
C PHE A 41 4.28 5.12 7.12
N TYR A 42 5.43 5.39 7.73
CA TYR A 42 5.71 6.70 8.30
C TYR A 42 5.69 7.82 7.25
N THR A 43 5.87 7.49 5.97
CA THR A 43 5.76 8.41 4.83
C THR A 43 4.33 8.84 4.52
N GLY A 44 3.32 8.25 5.17
CA GLY A 44 1.91 8.52 4.90
C GLY A 44 1.25 7.50 3.95
N ASP A 45 2.05 6.70 3.25
CA ASP A 45 1.55 5.62 2.41
C ASP A 45 0.86 4.54 3.24
N VAL A 46 -0.09 3.83 2.63
CA VAL A 46 -0.86 2.76 3.28
C VAL A 46 -0.99 1.57 2.35
N TYR A 47 -0.57 0.40 2.82
CA TYR A 47 -0.90 -0.87 2.20
C TYR A 47 -1.99 -1.58 3.00
N ALA A 48 -3.02 -2.08 2.32
CA ALA A 48 -4.05 -2.94 2.90
C ALA A 48 -4.25 -4.14 1.97
N GLY A 49 -4.03 -5.34 2.46
CA GLY A 49 -4.11 -6.53 1.61
C GLY A 49 -3.60 -7.79 2.28
N GLU A 50 -3.29 -8.77 1.45
CA GLU A 50 -2.73 -10.05 1.90
C GLU A 50 -1.23 -9.95 2.21
N TRP A 51 -0.79 -10.78 3.14
CA TRP A 51 0.56 -10.86 3.65
C TRP A 51 1.01 -12.31 3.69
N SER A 52 2.23 -12.56 3.28
CA SER A 52 2.87 -13.87 3.39
C SER A 52 4.33 -13.71 3.79
N ASN A 53 4.75 -14.45 4.82
CA ASN A 53 6.12 -14.46 5.34
C ASN A 53 6.68 -13.04 5.58
N GLY A 54 5.86 -12.15 6.14
CA GLY A 54 6.28 -10.79 6.46
C GLY A 54 6.23 -9.81 5.29
N GLN A 55 5.80 -10.21 4.10
CA GLN A 55 5.78 -9.36 2.89
C GLN A 55 4.36 -9.26 2.31
N CYS A 56 4.06 -8.16 1.63
CA CYS A 56 2.81 -8.02 0.88
C CYS A 56 2.72 -9.11 -0.21
N HIS A 57 1.56 -9.74 -0.31
CA HIS A 57 1.29 -10.82 -1.24
C HIS A 57 -0.16 -10.75 -1.72
N GLY A 58 -0.56 -11.57 -2.70
CA GLY A 58 -1.95 -11.74 -3.11
C GLY A 58 -2.61 -10.42 -3.53
N CYS A 59 -3.89 -10.27 -3.25
CA CYS A 59 -4.63 -9.05 -3.57
C CYS A 59 -4.40 -7.96 -2.51
N GLY A 60 -4.19 -6.73 -2.96
CA GLY A 60 -4.03 -5.60 -2.06
C GLY A 60 -4.29 -4.24 -2.70
N VAL A 61 -4.28 -3.24 -1.83
CA VAL A 61 -4.40 -1.83 -2.18
C VAL A 61 -3.23 -1.07 -1.57
N HIS A 62 -2.43 -0.43 -2.41
CA HIS A 62 -1.42 0.53 -1.99
C HIS A 62 -1.92 1.94 -2.26
N THR A 63 -2.18 2.70 -1.21
CA THR A 63 -2.58 4.11 -1.27
C THR A 63 -1.37 4.96 -0.94
N CYS A 64 -0.98 5.85 -1.84
CA CYS A 64 0.08 6.81 -1.60
C CYS A 64 -0.44 7.99 -0.77
N GLU A 65 0.45 8.72 -0.10
CA GLU A 65 0.10 9.92 0.68
C GLU A 65 -0.67 10.98 -0.13
N ASP A 66 -0.36 11.12 -1.42
CA ASP A 66 -1.05 12.04 -2.35
C ASP A 66 -2.53 11.64 -2.62
N GLY A 67 -2.94 10.43 -2.21
CA GLY A 67 -4.26 9.85 -2.41
C GLY A 67 -4.42 9.05 -3.70
N SER A 68 -3.37 8.98 -4.53
CA SER A 68 -3.29 8.01 -5.63
C SER A 68 -3.27 6.59 -5.05
N ARG A 69 -3.83 5.61 -5.74
CA ARG A 69 -3.84 4.21 -5.28
C ARG A 69 -3.61 3.21 -6.39
N TYR A 70 -3.00 2.09 -6.05
CA TYR A 70 -2.91 0.90 -6.86
C TYR A 70 -3.75 -0.21 -6.22
N VAL A 71 -4.61 -0.84 -6.99
CA VAL A 71 -5.42 -2.00 -6.58
C VAL A 71 -5.03 -3.15 -7.50
N GLY A 72 -4.48 -4.23 -6.95
CA GLY A 72 -4.01 -5.34 -7.77
C GLY A 72 -3.29 -6.41 -6.99
N GLU A 73 -2.57 -7.26 -7.71
CA GLU A 73 -1.79 -8.33 -7.12
C GLU A 73 -0.43 -7.85 -6.61
N PHE A 74 0.08 -8.54 -5.60
CA PHE A 74 1.38 -8.31 -4.99
C PHE A 74 2.09 -9.65 -4.82
N LYS A 75 3.41 -9.64 -5.00
CA LYS A 75 4.25 -10.82 -4.78
C LYS A 75 5.59 -10.35 -4.23
N TRP A 76 6.01 -10.93 -3.11
CA TRP A 76 7.27 -10.60 -2.45
C TRP A 76 7.46 -9.10 -2.14
N GLY A 77 6.39 -8.42 -1.74
CA GLY A 77 6.44 -6.99 -1.41
C GLY A 77 6.37 -6.03 -2.60
N VAL A 78 6.34 -6.53 -3.83
CA VAL A 78 6.21 -5.71 -5.05
C VAL A 78 4.85 -5.90 -5.71
N LYS A 79 4.39 -4.89 -6.45
CA LYS A 79 3.20 -4.99 -7.31
C LYS A 79 3.47 -6.01 -8.40
N HIS A 80 2.51 -6.89 -8.65
CA HIS A 80 2.65 -8.02 -9.56
C HIS A 80 1.33 -8.24 -10.32
N GLY A 81 1.36 -9.07 -11.36
CA GLY A 81 0.15 -9.51 -12.05
C GLY A 81 -0.72 -8.36 -12.58
N LEU A 82 -2.04 -8.56 -12.49
CA LEU A 82 -3.01 -7.56 -12.94
C LEU A 82 -3.30 -6.55 -11.83
N GLY A 83 -3.39 -5.27 -12.21
CA GLY A 83 -3.78 -4.22 -11.30
C GLY A 83 -4.22 -2.96 -12.01
N ARG A 84 -4.82 -2.05 -11.24
CA ARG A 84 -5.36 -0.77 -11.69
C ARG A 84 -4.76 0.36 -10.87
N TYR A 85 -4.22 1.35 -11.56
CA TYR A 85 -3.79 2.59 -10.96
C TYR A 85 -4.91 3.63 -11.04
N HIS A 86 -5.23 4.21 -9.91
CA HIS A 86 -6.11 5.37 -9.80
C HIS A 86 -5.28 6.54 -9.32
N PHE A 87 -4.89 7.39 -10.25
CA PHE A 87 -4.16 8.61 -9.94
C PHE A 87 -5.13 9.66 -9.43
N ARG A 88 -4.82 10.26 -8.27
CA ARG A 88 -5.56 11.44 -7.83
C ARG A 88 -5.08 12.60 -8.69
N PHE A 89 -5.90 13.02 -9.65
CA PHE A 89 -5.66 14.27 -10.36
C PHE A 89 -5.82 15.43 -9.38
N LEU A 90 -4.71 15.81 -8.75
CA LEU A 90 -4.58 17.07 -8.08
C LEU A 90 -4.54 18.13 -9.18
N PHE A 91 -5.69 18.66 -9.59
CA PHE A 91 -5.74 20.08 -9.91
C PHE A 91 -5.38 20.80 -8.61
N ARG A 92 -4.06 20.94 -8.36
CA ARG A 92 -3.54 21.83 -7.33
C ARG A 92 -4.29 23.14 -7.53
N LYS A 93 -5.01 23.59 -6.51
CA LYS A 93 -5.94 24.74 -6.56
C LYS A 93 -5.29 26.06 -7.03
N GLU A 94 -4.00 26.07 -7.33
CA GLU A 94 -3.24 27.22 -7.82
C GLU A 94 -3.00 27.22 -9.34
N PHE A 95 -3.27 26.12 -10.06
CA PHE A 95 -3.03 26.03 -11.51
C PHE A 95 -4.28 26.28 -12.37
N LYS A 96 -5.28 26.99 -11.83
CA LYS A 96 -6.44 27.43 -12.62
C LYS A 96 -6.23 28.78 -13.31
N ALA A 97 -5.05 29.39 -13.16
CA ALA A 97 -4.78 30.75 -13.66
C ALA A 97 -4.00 30.83 -14.98
N LEU A 98 -3.36 29.76 -15.49
CA LEU A 98 -2.40 29.92 -16.60
C LEU A 98 -2.49 28.98 -17.79
N LEU A 99 -3.40 28.00 -17.84
CA LEU A 99 -3.65 27.31 -19.11
C LEU A 99 -5.14 27.11 -19.32
N ASN A 100 -5.66 27.82 -20.32
CA ASN A 100 -7.00 27.66 -20.88
C ASN A 100 -7.08 26.36 -21.69
N ILE A 101 -6.74 25.23 -21.07
CA ILE A 101 -6.79 23.90 -21.68
C ILE A 101 -7.90 23.10 -20.98
N ARG A 102 -8.98 22.87 -21.72
CA ARG A 102 -9.99 21.85 -21.38
C ARG A 102 -9.33 20.48 -21.50
N PHE A 103 -8.95 19.89 -20.38
CA PHE A 103 -8.66 18.45 -20.35
C PHE A 103 -9.99 17.67 -20.36
N PRO A 104 -10.23 16.78 -21.34
CA PRO A 104 -11.43 15.95 -21.36
C PRO A 104 -11.37 14.90 -20.23
N PRO A 105 -12.52 14.41 -19.73
CA PRO A 105 -12.60 13.57 -18.52
C PRO A 105 -12.18 12.10 -18.71
N PHE A 106 -11.42 11.77 -19.75
CA PHE A 106 -11.16 10.36 -20.08
C PHE A 106 -9.92 9.82 -19.36
N VAL A 107 -10.22 9.07 -18.30
CA VAL A 107 -9.51 7.89 -17.75
C VAL A 107 -8.24 7.52 -18.50
N ILE A 108 -7.08 7.87 -17.92
CA ILE A 108 -5.81 7.32 -18.35
C ILE A 108 -5.58 6.03 -17.55
N CYS A 109 -6.07 4.92 -18.11
CA CYS A 109 -5.76 3.57 -17.65
C CYS A 109 -4.38 3.18 -18.22
N PHE A 110 -3.30 3.49 -17.51
CA PHE A 110 -2.00 2.93 -17.87
C PHE A 110 -1.92 1.50 -17.33
N ILE A 111 -2.17 0.53 -18.22
CA ILE A 111 -1.67 -0.83 -18.09
C ILE A 111 -0.15 -0.71 -18.28
N CYS A 112 0.60 -0.74 -17.19
CA CYS A 112 2.06 -0.92 -17.30
C CYS A 112 2.31 -2.42 -17.51
N PHE A 113 2.46 -2.80 -18.78
CA PHE A 113 3.10 -4.04 -19.16
C PHE A 113 4.61 -3.91 -18.92
N GLY A 114 5.19 -4.90 -18.25
CA GLY A 114 6.61 -5.26 -18.30
C GLY A 114 7.53 -4.65 -17.23
N ILE A 115 8.63 -5.28 -16.86
CA ILE A 115 9.23 -6.59 -17.20
C ILE A 115 10.15 -6.89 -16.01
N SER A 116 10.14 -8.13 -15.55
CA SER A 116 11.20 -8.71 -14.74
C SER A 116 12.42 -8.98 -15.62
N GLU A 117 13.57 -8.40 -15.27
CA GLU A 117 14.86 -9.07 -15.42
C GLU A 117 15.45 -9.32 -14.04
#